data_AF-A0A2M3ZBY4-F1
#
_entry.id   AF-A0A2M3ZBY4-F1
#
_cell.length_a   1.000
_cell.length_b   1.000
_cell.length_c   1.000
_cell.angle_alpha   90.00
_cell.angle_beta   90.00
_cell.angle_gamma   90.00
#
_symmetry.space_group_name_H-M   'P 1'
#
loop_
_entity.id
_entity.type
_entity.pdbx_description
1 polymer ?
#
loop_
_entity_poly.entity_id
_entity_poly.type
_entity_poly.pdbx_seq_one_letter_code
_entity_poly.pdbx_strand_id
1 'polypeptide(L)'
;SLVLCALVASSSAQATKSSNIVKIQQAVGSILGQMSIIPSAVRQVIAGTDTQNNINKALAAIAAVQAQYSFFNSTYTSAVPSNKVGNVAGAFTAFKNGISDLQSNLKLVPIDTTKLTASQSNVETTFMNLGSVIYTL
;
A
#
# COMPACT_ATOMS: atom_id res chain seq x y z
N SER A 1 15.30 49.60 14.33
CA SER A 1 14.21 49.21 13.43
C SER A 1 14.73 48.36 12.28
N LEU A 2 13.98 47.28 11.96
CA LEU A 2 13.89 46.57 10.67
C LEU A 2 14.74 45.34 10.32
N VAL A 3 15.57 44.76 11.21
CA VAL A 3 16.32 43.53 10.80
C VAL A 3 16.01 42.27 11.62
N LEU A 4 15.24 42.36 12.71
CA LEU A 4 14.95 41.19 13.56
C LEU A 4 13.57 40.52 13.36
N CYS A 5 12.66 41.09 12.55
CA CYS A 5 11.34 40.49 12.33
C CYS A 5 11.26 39.57 11.09
N ALA A 6 12.30 39.51 10.26
CA ALA A 6 12.28 38.71 9.03
C ALA A 6 12.77 37.26 9.22
N LEU A 7 13.41 36.93 10.36
CA LEU A 7 13.98 35.59 10.61
C LEU A 7 13.06 34.65 11.41
N VAL A 8 11.84 35.09 11.72
CA VAL A 8 10.78 34.24 12.32
C VAL A 8 9.72 33.87 11.28
N ALA A 9 9.92 34.22 10.00
CA ALA A 9 9.03 33.79 8.91
C ALA A 9 9.43 32.43 8.30
N SER A 10 10.58 31.86 8.67
CA SER A 10 11.09 30.61 8.10
C SER A 10 10.72 29.36 8.92
N SER A 11 10.14 29.51 10.12
CA SER A 11 9.92 28.39 11.05
C SER A 11 8.49 27.83 11.06
N SER A 12 7.57 28.36 10.26
CA SER A 12 6.19 27.83 10.14
C SER A 12 5.95 27.01 8.87
N ALA A 13 6.96 26.82 8.01
CA ALA A 13 6.84 25.96 6.82
C ALA A 13 6.76 24.46 7.17
N GLN A 14 7.04 24.09 8.42
CA GLN A 14 6.59 22.82 8.97
C GLN A 14 5.12 22.94 9.35
N ALA A 15 4.27 23.20 8.35
CA ALA A 15 2.84 23.00 8.44
C ALA A 15 2.64 21.57 8.96
N THR A 16 2.15 21.47 10.20
CA THR A 16 1.80 20.23 10.87
C THR A 16 1.12 19.31 9.86
N LYS A 17 1.78 18.22 9.42
CA LYS A 17 1.18 17.26 8.50
C LYS A 17 -0.21 16.92 9.01
N SER A 18 -1.23 17.05 8.17
CA SER A 18 -2.59 16.75 8.57
C SER A 18 -2.64 15.35 9.21
N SER A 19 -3.35 15.23 10.34
CA SER A 19 -3.53 13.95 11.04
C SER A 19 -3.98 12.83 10.10
N ASN A 20 -4.74 13.17 9.05
CA ASN A 20 -5.18 12.23 8.04
C ASN A 20 -4.05 11.75 7.11
N ILE A 21 -3.10 12.61 6.73
CA ILE A 21 -1.91 12.19 5.96
C ILE A 21 -1.08 11.21 6.79
N VAL A 22 -0.91 11.48 8.09
CA VAL A 22 -0.19 10.57 8.99
C VAL A 22 -0.88 9.20 9.06
N LYS A 23 -2.21 9.15 9.16
CA LYS A 23 -2.96 7.88 9.14
C LYS A 23 -2.79 7.12 7.82
N ILE A 24 -2.79 7.82 6.68
CA ILE A 24 -2.51 7.20 5.38
C ILE A 24 -1.09 6.60 5.36
N GLN A 25 -0.09 7.33 5.88
CA GLN A 25 1.28 6.83 5.97
C GLN A 25 1.42 5.62 6.91
N GLN A 26 0.71 5.62 8.05
CA GLN A 26 0.65 4.47 8.97
C GLN A 26 0.00 3.24 8.32
N ALA A 27 -1.05 3.45 7.52
CA ALA A 27 -1.70 2.39 6.75
C ALA A 27 -0.71 1.79 5.73
N VAL A 28 0.03 2.62 4.98
CA VAL A 28 1.09 2.15 4.07
C VAL A 28 2.18 1.39 4.83
N GLY A 29 2.61 1.85 6.01
CA GLY A 29 3.57 1.14 6.86
C GLY A 29 3.07 -0.22 7.32
N SER A 30 1.79 -0.33 7.66
CA SER A 30 1.15 -1.60 8.03
C SER A 30 1.09 -2.56 6.84
N ILE A 31 0.78 -2.04 5.64
CA ILE A 31 0.81 -2.80 4.39
C ILE A 31 2.23 -3.28 4.08
N LEU A 32 3.26 -2.43 4.27
CA LEU A 32 4.66 -2.81 4.07
C LEU A 32 5.04 -4.03 4.91
N GLY A 33 4.60 -4.08 6.16
CA GLY A 33 4.79 -5.24 7.03
C GLY A 33 4.23 -6.52 6.41
N GLN A 34 3.03 -6.47 5.83
CA GLN A 34 2.42 -7.63 5.15
C GLN A 34 3.08 -7.96 3.82
N MET A 35 3.60 -6.95 3.11
CA MET A 35 4.37 -7.12 1.88
C MET A 35 5.73 -7.79 2.10
N SER A 36 6.19 -7.96 3.34
CA SER A 36 7.31 -8.86 3.66
C SER A 36 6.91 -10.34 3.72
N ILE A 37 5.64 -10.62 4.02
CA ILE A 37 5.09 -11.97 4.23
C ILE A 37 4.54 -12.52 2.92
N ILE A 38 3.72 -11.73 2.21
CA ILE A 38 2.99 -12.17 1.00
C ILE A 38 3.95 -12.74 -0.07
N PRO A 39 5.01 -12.04 -0.52
CA PRO A 39 5.92 -12.56 -1.54
C PRO A 39 6.62 -13.84 -1.11
N SER A 40 6.99 -13.95 0.17
CA SER A 40 7.65 -15.13 0.71
C SER A 40 6.72 -16.34 0.66
N ALA A 41 5.50 -16.21 1.17
CA ALA A 41 4.50 -17.27 1.17
C ALA A 41 4.11 -17.68 -0.26
N VAL A 42 3.89 -16.71 -1.15
CA VAL A 42 3.54 -16.98 -2.56
C VAL A 42 4.67 -17.71 -3.28
N ARG A 43 5.93 -17.35 -3.07
CA ARG A 43 7.08 -18.10 -3.62
C ARG A 43 7.12 -19.56 -3.17
N GLN A 44 6.78 -19.84 -1.91
CA GLN A 44 6.71 -21.21 -1.41
C GLN A 44 5.57 -22.01 -2.04
N VAL A 45 4.41 -21.38 -2.29
CA VAL A 45 3.30 -21.97 -3.06
C VAL A 45 3.75 -22.32 -4.48
N ILE A 46 4.45 -21.41 -5.16
CA ILE A 46 4.99 -21.64 -6.51
C ILE A 46 6.00 -22.79 -6.52
N ALA A 47 6.85 -22.89 -5.49
CA ALA A 47 7.81 -23.97 -5.32
C ALA A 47 7.18 -25.31 -4.90
N GLY A 48 5.85 -25.38 -4.70
CA GLY A 48 5.16 -26.59 -4.28
C GLY A 48 5.47 -27.02 -2.84
N THR A 49 6.03 -26.13 -2.02
CA THR A 49 6.46 -26.44 -0.66
C THR A 49 5.37 -26.05 0.34
N ASP A 50 4.88 -27.03 1.09
CA ASP A 50 3.85 -26.84 2.13
C ASP A 50 2.71 -25.92 1.64
N THR A 51 2.23 -26.21 0.43
CA THR A 51 1.46 -25.29 -0.41
C THR A 51 0.23 -24.75 0.32
N GLN A 52 -0.53 -25.63 0.99
CA GLN A 52 -1.76 -25.22 1.69
C GLN A 52 -1.48 -24.28 2.86
N ASN A 53 -0.43 -24.56 3.65
CA ASN A 53 -0.04 -23.68 4.77
C ASN A 53 0.40 -22.31 4.25
N ASN A 54 1.16 -22.27 3.15
CA ASN A 54 1.63 -21.02 2.56
C ASN A 54 0.50 -20.23 1.88
N ILE A 55 -0.48 -20.89 1.26
CA ILE A 55 -1.72 -20.23 0.81
C ILE A 55 -2.42 -19.57 1.99
N ASN A 56 -2.61 -20.29 3.10
CA ASN A 56 -3.30 -19.76 4.27
C ASN A 56 -2.55 -18.54 4.86
N LYS A 57 -1.22 -18.60 4.95
CA LYS A 57 -0.38 -17.46 5.36
C LYS A 57 -0.53 -16.25 4.43
N ALA A 58 -0.49 -16.46 3.12
CA ALA A 58 -0.66 -15.40 2.14
C ALA A 58 -2.06 -14.76 2.23
N LEU A 59 -3.11 -15.58 2.35
CA LEU A 59 -4.49 -15.10 2.48
C LEU A 59 -4.72 -14.33 3.78
N ALA A 60 -4.12 -14.75 4.90
CA ALA A 60 -4.18 -14.01 6.16
C ALA A 60 -3.48 -12.65 6.06
N ALA A 61 -2.30 -12.59 5.44
CA ALA A 61 -1.60 -11.33 5.21
C ALA A 61 -2.38 -10.40 4.26
N ILE A 62 -3.01 -10.95 3.21
CA ILE A 62 -3.90 -10.20 2.31
C ILE A 62 -5.08 -9.61 3.09
N ALA A 63 -5.72 -10.37 4.00
CA ALA A 63 -6.81 -9.86 4.82
C ALA A 63 -6.35 -8.68 5.72
N ALA A 64 -5.15 -8.76 6.28
CA ALA A 64 -4.56 -7.67 7.05
C ALA A 64 -4.28 -6.41 6.20
N VAL A 65 -3.88 -6.58 4.93
CA VAL A 65 -3.77 -5.48 3.95
C VAL A 65 -5.14 -4.86 3.67
N GLN A 66 -6.16 -5.69 3.41
CA GLN A 66 -7.52 -5.24 3.09
C GLN A 66 -8.15 -4.40 4.22
N ALA A 67 -7.83 -4.71 5.48
CA ALA A 67 -8.27 -3.90 6.62
C ALA A 67 -7.79 -2.44 6.57
N GLN A 68 -6.66 -2.17 5.90
CA GLN A 68 -6.09 -0.83 5.77
C GLN A 68 -6.77 0.03 4.69
N TYR A 69 -7.61 -0.56 3.84
CA TYR A 69 -8.23 0.13 2.71
C TYR A 69 -9.11 1.32 3.11
N SER A 70 -9.70 1.25 4.31
CA SER A 70 -10.53 2.34 4.85
C SER A 70 -9.77 3.66 5.01
N PHE A 71 -8.45 3.62 5.20
CA PHE A 71 -7.61 4.81 5.34
C PHE A 71 -7.35 5.55 4.02
N PHE A 72 -7.71 4.96 2.88
CA PHE A 72 -7.57 5.58 1.56
C PHE A 72 -8.90 6.13 1.01
N ASN A 73 -9.94 6.19 1.84
CA ASN A 73 -11.24 6.75 1.45
C ASN A 73 -11.22 8.29 1.40
N SER A 74 -12.35 8.89 1.02
CA SER A 74 -12.53 10.35 0.94
C SER A 74 -12.34 11.07 2.28
N THR A 75 -12.67 10.43 3.41
CA THR A 75 -12.49 11.01 4.75
C THR A 75 -11.03 11.38 5.00
N TYR A 76 -10.09 10.50 4.65
CA TYR A 76 -8.67 10.73 4.89
C TYR A 76 -7.97 11.44 3.72
N THR A 77 -8.39 11.16 2.49
CA THR A 77 -7.83 11.80 1.29
C THR A 77 -8.27 13.26 1.10
N SER A 78 -9.24 13.75 1.88
CA SER A 78 -9.58 15.18 1.99
C SER A 78 -8.40 16.08 2.37
N ALA A 79 -7.40 15.53 3.07
CA ALA A 79 -6.18 16.23 3.45
C ALA A 79 -5.09 16.22 2.37
N VAL A 80 -5.28 15.44 1.31
CA VAL A 80 -4.34 15.36 0.18
C VAL A 80 -4.52 16.61 -0.69
N PRO A 81 -3.44 17.27 -1.14
CA PRO A 81 -3.54 18.38 -2.09
C PRO A 81 -4.36 17.99 -3.31
N SER A 82 -5.25 18.87 -3.77
CA SER A 82 -6.22 18.55 -4.85
C SER A 82 -5.56 18.07 -6.14
N ASN A 83 -4.37 18.58 -6.48
CA ASN A 83 -3.55 18.15 -7.61
C ASN A 83 -2.90 16.76 -7.44
N LYS A 84 -3.01 16.13 -6.27
CA LYS A 84 -2.46 14.81 -5.93
C LYS A 84 -3.54 13.77 -5.62
N VAL A 85 -4.78 14.19 -5.33
CA VAL A 85 -5.90 13.28 -4.98
C VAL A 85 -6.11 12.21 -6.06
N GLY A 86 -6.10 12.60 -7.34
CA GLY A 86 -6.25 11.66 -8.45
C GLY A 86 -5.12 10.62 -8.51
N ASN A 87 -3.89 11.03 -8.23
CA ASN A 87 -2.73 10.13 -8.22
C ASN A 87 -2.83 9.12 -7.07
N VAL A 88 -3.20 9.58 -5.87
CA VAL A 88 -3.42 8.70 -4.70
C VAL A 88 -4.53 7.69 -4.99
N ALA A 89 -5.68 8.16 -5.48
CA ALA A 89 -6.82 7.32 -5.80
C ALA A 89 -6.50 6.28 -6.89
N GLY A 90 -5.79 6.69 -7.94
CA GLY A 90 -5.36 5.82 -9.03
C GLY A 90 -4.36 4.75 -8.55
N ALA A 91 -3.33 5.16 -7.81
CA ALA A 91 -2.32 4.23 -7.27
C ALA A 91 -2.95 3.23 -6.29
N PHE A 92 -3.82 3.69 -5.40
CA PHE A 92 -4.53 2.82 -4.46
C PHE A 92 -5.47 1.84 -5.18
N THR A 93 -6.18 2.29 -6.21
CA THR A 93 -7.06 1.43 -7.01
C THR A 93 -6.27 0.34 -7.72
N ALA A 94 -5.13 0.68 -8.34
CA ALA A 94 -4.25 -0.29 -8.97
C ALA A 94 -3.74 -1.34 -7.97
N PHE A 95 -3.28 -0.90 -6.79
CA PHE A 95 -2.85 -1.80 -5.73
C PHE A 95 -3.96 -2.72 -5.23
N LYS A 96 -5.16 -2.17 -4.96
CA LYS A 96 -6.33 -2.93 -4.55
C LYS A 96 -6.69 -4.04 -5.56
N ASN A 97 -6.66 -3.71 -6.85
CA ASN A 97 -6.94 -4.66 -7.92
C ASN A 97 -5.87 -5.76 -7.96
N GLY A 98 -4.58 -5.39 -7.88
CA GLY A 98 -3.49 -6.37 -7.80
C GLY A 98 -3.64 -7.35 -6.64
N ILE A 99 -4.00 -6.86 -5.44
CA ILE A 99 -4.26 -7.72 -4.27
C ILE A 99 -5.45 -8.66 -4.53
N SER A 100 -6.52 -8.17 -5.14
CA SER A 100 -7.71 -8.98 -5.50
C SER A 100 -7.36 -10.09 -6.49
N ASP A 101 -6.57 -9.78 -7.51
CA ASP A 101 -6.11 -10.75 -8.51
C ASP A 101 -5.24 -11.82 -7.88
N LEU A 102 -4.27 -11.42 -7.04
CA LEU A 102 -3.42 -12.35 -6.29
C LEU A 102 -4.25 -13.26 -5.38
N GLN A 103 -5.20 -12.69 -4.63
CA GLN A 103 -6.09 -13.45 -3.76
C GLN A 103 -6.91 -14.47 -4.55
N SER A 104 -7.38 -14.09 -5.74
CA SER A 104 -8.17 -14.97 -6.61
C SER A 104 -7.31 -16.12 -7.14
N ASN A 105 -6.09 -15.83 -7.62
CA ASN A 105 -5.17 -16.85 -8.11
C ASN A 105 -4.73 -17.84 -7.02
N LEU A 106 -4.56 -17.38 -5.77
CA LEU A 106 -4.27 -18.25 -4.62
C LEU A 106 -5.40 -19.22 -4.27
N LYS A 107 -6.64 -18.92 -4.68
CA LYS A 107 -7.83 -19.73 -4.42
C LYS A 107 -8.20 -20.65 -5.59
N LEU A 108 -7.53 -20.52 -6.73
CA LEU A 108 -7.77 -21.38 -7.89
C LEU A 108 -7.25 -22.79 -7.64
N VAL A 109 -8.02 -23.79 -8.06
CA VAL A 109 -7.64 -25.20 -8.01
C VAL A 109 -7.85 -25.82 -9.41
N PRO A 110 -6.80 -26.34 -10.06
CA PRO A 110 -5.40 -26.33 -9.63
C PRO A 110 -4.78 -24.92 -9.65
N ILE A 111 -3.70 -24.72 -8.89
CA ILE A 111 -2.96 -23.46 -8.89
C ILE A 111 -2.19 -23.31 -10.20
N ASP A 112 -2.39 -22.17 -10.86
CA ASP A 112 -1.61 -21.75 -12.02
C ASP A 112 -0.42 -20.89 -11.54
N THR A 113 0.77 -21.48 -11.52
CA THR A 113 1.99 -20.82 -11.04
C THR A 113 2.42 -19.65 -11.93
N THR A 114 2.04 -19.63 -13.20
CA THR A 114 2.34 -18.53 -14.12
C THR A 114 1.50 -17.31 -13.77
N LYS A 115 0.19 -17.50 -13.58
CA LYS A 115 -0.71 -16.44 -13.10
C LYS A 115 -0.35 -15.96 -11.71
N LEU A 116 0.04 -16.88 -10.83
CA LEU A 116 0.44 -16.55 -9.47
C LEU A 116 1.69 -15.65 -9.46
N THR A 117 2.71 -16.01 -10.24
CA THR A 117 3.94 -15.19 -10.42
C THR A 117 3.62 -13.81 -10.98
N ALA A 118 2.79 -13.74 -12.03
CA ALA A 118 2.39 -12.47 -12.63
C ALA A 118 1.63 -11.58 -11.63
N SER A 119 0.68 -12.15 -10.89
CA SER A 119 -0.09 -11.40 -9.89
C SER A 119 0.77 -10.93 -8.70
N GLN A 120 1.76 -11.73 -8.26
CA GLN A 120 2.71 -11.30 -7.24
C GLN A 120 3.52 -10.08 -7.72
N SER A 121 4.10 -10.15 -8.91
CA SER A 121 4.88 -9.04 -9.49
C SER A 121 4.04 -7.77 -9.66
N ASN A 122 2.78 -7.92 -10.06
CA ASN A 122 1.84 -6.80 -10.16
C ASN A 122 1.57 -6.15 -8.78
N VAL A 123 1.37 -6.95 -7.73
CA VAL A 123 1.19 -6.44 -6.36
C VAL A 123 2.44 -5.67 -5.89
N GLU A 124 3.64 -6.21 -6.10
CA GLU A 124 4.89 -5.55 -5.72
C GLU A 124 5.04 -4.20 -6.45
N THR A 125 4.79 -4.17 -7.76
CA THR A 125 4.89 -2.97 -8.59
C THR A 125 3.88 -1.90 -8.17
N THR A 126 2.61 -2.29 -7.99
CA THR A 126 1.54 -1.36 -7.60
C THR A 126 1.71 -0.87 -6.16
N PHE A 127 2.25 -1.69 -5.27
CA PHE A 127 2.60 -1.27 -3.91
C PHE A 127 3.73 -0.24 -3.91
N MET A 128 4.81 -0.46 -4.66
CA MET A 128 5.90 0.52 -4.78
C MET A 128 5.40 1.85 -5.34
N ASN A 129 4.52 1.82 -6.35
CA ASN A 129 3.90 3.03 -6.88
C ASN A 129 3.04 3.76 -5.82
N LEU A 130 2.20 3.03 -5.09
CA LEU A 130 1.41 3.59 -3.99
C LEU A 130 2.31 4.23 -2.93
N GLY A 131 3.35 3.52 -2.47
CA GLY A 131 4.32 4.02 -1.50
C GLY A 131 5.01 5.31 -1.97
N SER A 132 5.43 5.36 -3.23
CA SER A 132 6.03 6.55 -3.85
C SER A 132 5.08 7.75 -3.85
N VAL A 133 3.83 7.55 -4.29
CA VAL A 133 2.82 8.62 -4.30
C VAL A 133 2.58 9.15 -2.89
N ILE A 134 2.43 8.27 -1.90
CA ILE A 134 2.21 8.66 -0.48
C ILE A 134 3.44 9.31 0.15
N TYR A 135 4.65 8.92 -0.25
CA TYR A 135 5.89 9.55 0.23
C TYR A 135 6.00 11.02 -0.23
N THR A 136 5.45 11.35 -1.41
CA THR A 136 5.45 12.72 -1.94
C THR A 136 4.36 13.63 -1.37
N LEU A 137 3.58 13.15 -0.38
CA LEU A 137 2.56 13.93 0.34
C LEU A 137 3.11 14.71 1.54
#